data_AF-A0A9E0UF13-F1
#
_entry.id   AF-A0A9E0UF13-F1
#
_cell.length_a   1.000
_cell.length_b   1.000
_cell.length_c   1.000
_cell.angle_alpha   90.00
_cell.angle_beta   90.00
_cell.angle_gamma   90.00
#
_symmetry.space_group_name_H-M   'P 1'
#
loop_
_entity.id
_entity.type
_entity.pdbx_description
1 polymer ?
#
loop_
_entity_poly.entity_id
_entity_poly.type
_entity_poly.pdbx_seq_one_letter_code
_entity_poly.pdbx_strand_id
1 'polypeptide(L)'
;MSELDVLSERLQLAIARRPSEDTYWREPTAMPAALARVRLAFGERLSERSGARTNRCLLAFRMTPQQVNFVDLKLICRAVTRPADWEQRRLIDDDRLFDTLLAKVDALRSQPRRHQACLRALEAASRELMENAKTLQGNELRLNNWLETAQH
;
A
#
# COMPACT_ATOMS: atom_id res chain seq x y z
N MET A 1 31.67 19.28 -35.66
CA MET A 1 31.11 19.13 -34.30
C MET A 1 30.01 18.09 -34.37
N SER A 2 30.10 17.02 -33.58
CA SER A 2 29.14 15.92 -33.62
C SER A 2 27.89 16.22 -32.81
N GLU A 3 26.77 15.58 -33.12
CA GLU A 3 25.52 15.69 -32.33
C GLU A 3 25.71 15.25 -30.87
N LEU A 4 26.69 14.38 -30.61
CA LEU A 4 27.08 13.95 -29.27
C LEU A 4 27.71 15.08 -28.45
N ASP A 5 28.48 15.96 -29.10
CA ASP A 5 29.11 17.12 -28.45
C ASP A 5 28.05 18.13 -28.00
N VAL A 6 27.06 18.37 -28.87
CA VAL A 6 25.92 19.24 -28.57
C VAL A 6 25.05 18.67 -27.45
N LEU A 7 24.85 17.35 -27.43
CA LEU A 7 24.11 16.69 -26.35
C LEU A 7 24.88 16.75 -25.02
N SER A 8 26.20 16.52 -25.05
CA SER A 8 27.08 16.56 -23.89
C SER A 8 27.11 17.96 -23.26
N GLU A 9 27.24 18.99 -24.09
CA GLU A 9 27.24 20.39 -23.64
C GLU A 9 25.90 20.80 -23.03
N ARG A 10 24.78 20.37 -23.62
CA ARG A 10 23.43 20.59 -23.05
C ARG A 10 23.24 19.87 -21.72
N LEU A 11 23.80 18.66 -21.57
CA LEU A 11 23.73 17.90 -20.32
C LEU A 11 24.55 18.57 -19.21
N GLN A 12 25.76 19.03 -19.53
CA GLN A 12 26.63 19.72 -18.58
C GLN A 12 26.01 21.05 -18.12
N LEU A 13 25.41 21.83 -19.02
CA LEU A 13 24.67 23.04 -18.67
C LEU A 13 23.44 22.75 -17.80
N ALA A 14 22.75 21.64 -18.02
CA ALA A 14 21.60 21.24 -17.20
C ALA A 14 22.01 20.82 -15.78
N ILE A 15 23.14 20.13 -15.64
CA ILE A 15 23.70 19.74 -14.35
C ILE A 15 24.22 20.97 -13.59
N ALA A 16 24.93 21.88 -14.26
CA ALA A 16 25.46 23.10 -13.66
C ALA A 16 24.37 24.08 -13.17
N ARG A 17 23.19 24.06 -13.79
CA ARG A 17 22.02 24.85 -13.37
C ARG A 17 21.19 24.18 -12.27
N ARG A 18 21.57 22.98 -11.82
CA ARG A 18 20.89 22.31 -10.71
C ARG A 18 21.36 22.95 -9.40
N PRO A 19 20.48 23.59 -8.62
CA PRO A 19 20.86 24.10 -7.31
C PRO A 19 21.45 22.97 -6.46
N SER A 20 22.57 23.25 -5.76
CA SER A 20 23.28 22.22 -5.02
C SER A 20 22.38 21.62 -3.92
N GLU A 21 22.46 20.30 -3.76
CA GLU A 21 21.66 19.54 -2.78
C GLU A 21 21.85 20.07 -1.34
N ASP A 22 22.97 20.72 -1.04
CA ASP A 22 23.26 21.37 0.25
C ASP A 22 22.29 22.49 0.64
N THR A 23 21.66 23.15 -0.34
CA THR A 23 20.71 24.24 -0.06
C THR A 23 19.36 23.70 0.41
N TYR A 24 18.98 22.49 -0.03
CA TYR A 24 17.67 21.88 0.26
C TYR A 24 17.50 21.39 1.70
N TRP A 25 18.60 21.07 2.39
CA TRP A 25 18.57 20.56 3.77
C TRP A 25 18.49 21.66 4.84
N ARG A 26 18.72 22.93 4.46
CA ARG A 26 18.67 24.08 5.39
C ARG A 26 17.32 24.80 5.45
N GLU A 27 16.45 24.61 4.46
CA GLU A 27 15.12 25.21 4.42
C GLU A 27 14.03 24.19 4.81
N PRO A 28 13.30 24.40 5.94
CA PRO A 28 12.31 23.44 6.45
C PRO A 28 11.18 23.09 5.47
N THR A 29 10.91 23.96 4.49
CA THR A 29 9.83 23.81 3.50
C THR A 29 10.32 23.21 2.17
N ALA A 30 11.63 23.24 1.90
CA ALA A 30 12.21 22.79 0.63
C ALA A 30 12.16 21.27 0.48
N MET A 31 12.37 20.53 1.58
CA MET A 31 12.33 19.06 1.54
C MET A 31 10.92 18.48 1.36
N PRO A 32 9.86 18.95 2.06
CA PRO A 32 8.50 18.55 1.75
C PRO A 32 8.11 18.80 0.29
N ALA A 33 8.53 19.94 -0.29
CA ALA A 33 8.27 20.27 -1.69
C ALA A 33 9.04 19.36 -2.66
N ALA A 34 10.30 19.04 -2.38
CA ALA A 34 11.10 18.11 -3.17
C ALA A 34 10.50 16.69 -3.13
N LEU A 35 10.09 16.22 -1.94
CA LEU A 35 9.41 14.94 -1.77
C LEU A 35 8.05 14.91 -2.47
N ALA A 36 7.29 16.01 -2.45
CA ALA A 36 6.03 16.12 -3.19
C ALA A 36 6.26 16.00 -4.70
N ARG A 37 7.31 16.62 -5.25
CA ARG A 37 7.67 16.50 -6.68
C ARG A 37 8.10 15.09 -7.05
N VAL A 38 8.88 14.40 -6.20
CA VAL A 38 9.21 12.99 -6.39
C VAL A 38 7.96 12.12 -6.32
N ARG A 39 7.05 12.37 -5.38
CA ARG A 39 5.75 11.67 -5.30
C ARG A 39 4.87 11.93 -6.51
N LEU A 40 4.89 13.12 -7.10
CA LEU A 40 4.14 13.39 -8.34
C LEU A 40 4.76 12.67 -9.55
N ALA A 41 6.09 12.73 -9.70
CA ALA A 41 6.78 12.12 -10.83
C ALA A 41 6.76 10.58 -10.82
N PHE A 42 6.73 9.97 -9.63
CA PHE A 42 6.81 8.52 -9.48
C PHE A 42 5.57 7.89 -8.84
N GLY A 43 4.67 8.68 -8.26
CA GLY A 43 3.52 8.18 -7.49
C GLY A 43 2.52 7.41 -8.33
N GLU A 44 2.24 7.85 -9.55
CA GLU A 44 1.34 7.12 -10.47
C GLU A 44 1.93 5.76 -10.85
N ARG A 45 3.21 5.72 -11.26
CA ARG A 45 3.91 4.47 -11.62
C ARG A 45 4.08 3.52 -10.43
N LEU A 46 4.27 4.05 -9.23
CA LEU A 46 4.34 3.25 -8.00
C LEU A 46 2.95 2.74 -7.59
N SER A 47 1.90 3.54 -7.77
CA SER A 47 0.52 3.16 -7.51
C SER A 47 0.05 2.04 -8.45
N GLU A 48 0.33 2.15 -9.76
CA GLU A 48 0.02 1.13 -10.76
C GLU A 48 0.73 -0.20 -10.46
N ARG A 49 2.03 -0.16 -10.17
CA ARG A 49 2.81 -1.36 -9.81
C ARG A 49 2.33 -1.96 -8.48
N SER A 50 1.99 -1.11 -7.51
CA SER A 50 1.44 -1.53 -6.22
C SER A 50 0.06 -2.19 -6.38
N GLY A 51 -0.79 -1.65 -7.25
CA GLY A 51 -2.09 -2.24 -7.62
C GLY A 51 -1.90 -3.62 -8.26
N ALA A 52 -1.06 -3.72 -9.30
CA ALA A 52 -0.77 -4.98 -9.98
C ALA A 52 -0.15 -6.05 -9.06
N ARG A 53 0.64 -5.66 -8.06
CA ARG A 53 1.16 -6.58 -7.05
C ARG A 53 0.07 -7.01 -6.07
N THR A 54 -0.70 -6.07 -5.54
CA THR A 54 -1.79 -6.33 -4.59
C THR A 54 -2.81 -7.30 -5.19
N ASN A 55 -3.18 -7.07 -6.46
CA ASN A 55 -4.04 -7.95 -7.23
C ASN A 55 -3.49 -9.38 -7.34
N ARG A 56 -2.20 -9.52 -7.66
CA ARG A 56 -1.55 -10.84 -7.69
C ARG A 56 -1.57 -11.53 -6.32
N CYS A 57 -1.33 -10.80 -5.24
CA CYS A 57 -1.39 -11.35 -3.88
C CYS A 57 -2.81 -11.81 -3.51
N LEU A 58 -3.83 -11.02 -3.84
CA LEU A 58 -5.24 -11.36 -3.61
C LEU A 58 -5.65 -12.61 -4.41
N LEU A 59 -5.25 -12.71 -5.68
CA LEU A 59 -5.49 -13.90 -6.50
C LEU A 59 -4.79 -15.13 -5.92
N ALA A 60 -3.51 -15.01 -5.57
CA ALA A 60 -2.75 -16.11 -4.96
C ALA A 60 -3.36 -16.58 -3.64
N PHE A 61 -3.88 -15.66 -2.83
CA PHE A 61 -4.59 -15.97 -1.59
C PHE A 61 -5.91 -16.71 -1.83
N ARG A 62 -6.67 -16.32 -2.86
CA ARG A 62 -7.90 -17.04 -3.25
C ARG A 62 -7.62 -18.48 -3.66
N MET A 63 -6.55 -18.70 -4.43
CA MET A 63 -6.18 -20.03 -4.94
C MET A 63 -5.53 -20.91 -3.86
N THR A 64 -4.63 -20.33 -3.07
CA THR A 64 -3.76 -21.04 -2.13
C THR A 64 -3.60 -20.24 -0.85
N PRO A 65 -4.68 -20.10 -0.04
CA PRO A 65 -4.66 -19.23 1.13
C PRO A 65 -3.59 -19.67 2.14
N GLN A 66 -3.24 -20.96 2.17
CA GLN A 66 -2.28 -21.49 3.12
C GLN A 66 -0.82 -21.07 2.87
N GLN A 67 -0.45 -20.72 1.64
CA GLN A 67 0.95 -20.48 1.25
C GLN A 67 1.38 -19.00 1.27
N VAL A 68 0.60 -18.14 1.91
CA VAL A 68 0.83 -16.69 1.89
C VAL A 68 1.93 -16.29 2.88
N ASN A 69 2.95 -15.61 2.38
CA ASN A 69 4.03 -15.05 3.19
C ASN A 69 3.58 -13.74 3.87
N PHE A 70 4.36 -13.28 4.86
CA PHE A 70 4.03 -12.07 5.63
C PHE A 70 3.90 -10.79 4.78
N VAL A 71 4.76 -10.62 3.76
CA VAL A 71 4.75 -9.40 2.94
C VAL A 71 3.45 -9.30 2.16
N ASP A 72 3.01 -10.42 1.60
CA ASP A 72 1.77 -10.52 0.84
C ASP A 72 0.55 -10.46 1.75
N LEU A 73 0.61 -11.08 2.94
CA LEU A 73 -0.43 -10.98 3.96
C LEU A 73 -0.71 -9.53 4.34
N LYS A 74 0.33 -8.71 4.56
CA LYS A 74 0.17 -7.28 4.86
C LYS A 74 -0.53 -6.53 3.72
N LEU A 75 -0.18 -6.84 2.47
CA LEU A 75 -0.81 -6.22 1.30
C LEU A 75 -2.29 -6.61 1.19
N ILE A 76 -2.60 -7.87 1.45
CA ILE A 76 -3.97 -8.39 1.46
C ILE A 76 -4.79 -7.70 2.56
N CYS A 77 -4.26 -7.56 3.77
CA CYS A 77 -4.90 -6.81 4.86
C CYS A 77 -5.25 -5.37 4.46
N ARG A 78 -4.37 -4.68 3.72
CA ARG A 78 -4.62 -3.31 3.25
C ARG A 78 -5.71 -3.23 2.18
N ALA A 79 -5.92 -4.31 1.43
CA ALA A 79 -6.82 -4.36 0.27
C ALA A 79 -8.08 -5.20 0.52
N VAL A 80 -8.31 -5.70 1.74
CA VAL A 80 -9.39 -6.62 2.08
C VAL A 80 -10.78 -6.07 1.73
N THR A 81 -10.94 -4.75 1.82
CA THR A 81 -12.19 -4.01 1.54
C THR A 81 -12.29 -3.50 0.10
N ARG A 82 -11.26 -3.67 -0.73
CA ARG A 82 -11.23 -3.17 -2.11
C ARG A 82 -11.70 -4.24 -3.09
N PRO A 83 -12.44 -3.87 -4.15
CA PRO A 83 -12.75 -4.80 -5.22
C PRO A 83 -11.47 -5.18 -5.95
N ALA A 84 -11.36 -6.47 -6.29
CA ALA A 84 -10.30 -6.96 -7.16
C ALA A 84 -10.59 -6.61 -8.62
N ASP A 85 -9.58 -6.17 -9.39
CA ASP A 85 -9.79 -5.70 -10.77
C ASP A 85 -10.40 -6.75 -11.72
N TRP A 86 -10.15 -8.05 -11.47
CA TRP A 86 -10.60 -9.14 -12.35
C TRP A 86 -11.99 -9.70 -12.03
N GLU A 87 -12.54 -9.43 -10.84
CA GLU A 87 -13.82 -10.04 -10.41
C GLU A 87 -14.77 -9.01 -9.80
N GLN A 88 -14.33 -7.77 -9.54
CA GLN A 88 -15.06 -6.71 -8.83
C GLN A 88 -15.59 -7.11 -7.43
N ARG A 89 -15.25 -8.32 -6.95
CA ARG A 89 -15.61 -8.84 -5.63
C ARG A 89 -14.51 -8.54 -4.63
N ARG A 90 -14.91 -8.04 -3.46
CA ARG A 90 -13.99 -7.78 -2.35
C ARG A 90 -13.64 -9.08 -1.65
N LEU A 91 -12.49 -9.14 -0.99
CA LEU A 91 -12.12 -10.32 -0.22
C LEU A 91 -12.99 -10.47 1.04
N ILE A 92 -13.39 -9.34 1.63
CA ILE A 92 -14.28 -9.29 2.79
C ILE A 92 -15.68 -9.89 2.51
N ASP A 93 -16.10 -9.99 1.25
CA ASP A 93 -17.43 -10.54 0.90
C ASP A 93 -17.44 -12.08 0.86
N ASP A 94 -16.28 -12.74 0.99
CA ASP A 94 -16.15 -14.20 1.08
C ASP A 94 -15.85 -14.61 2.52
N ASP A 95 -16.84 -15.16 3.22
CA ASP A 95 -16.74 -15.53 4.63
C ASP A 95 -15.55 -16.45 4.92
N ARG A 96 -15.34 -17.47 4.08
CA ARG A 96 -14.31 -18.49 4.32
C ARG A 96 -12.91 -17.89 4.18
N LEU A 97 -12.71 -17.08 3.14
CA LEU A 97 -11.43 -16.43 2.91
C LEU A 97 -11.16 -15.33 3.93
N PHE A 98 -12.19 -14.60 4.34
CA PHE A 98 -12.09 -13.58 5.37
C PHE A 98 -11.73 -14.18 6.73
N ASP A 99 -12.39 -15.27 7.15
CA ASP A 99 -12.04 -16.00 8.37
C ASP A 99 -10.60 -16.54 8.31
N THR A 100 -10.19 -17.06 7.15
CA THR A 100 -8.81 -17.54 6.94
C THR A 100 -7.79 -16.41 7.06
N LEU A 101 -8.12 -15.21 6.58
CA LEU A 101 -7.28 -14.02 6.70
C LEU A 101 -7.11 -13.63 8.18
N LEU A 102 -8.22 -13.51 8.92
CA LEU A 102 -8.19 -13.14 10.33
C LEU A 102 -7.40 -14.15 11.16
N ALA A 103 -7.63 -15.45 10.95
CA ALA A 103 -6.88 -16.51 11.62
C ALA A 103 -5.36 -16.43 11.35
N LYS A 104 -4.95 -16.06 10.14
CA LYS A 104 -3.53 -15.86 9.80
C LYS A 104 -2.94 -14.63 10.47
N VAL A 105 -3.72 -13.56 10.64
CA VAL A 105 -3.29 -12.40 11.40
C VAL A 105 -3.16 -12.75 12.88
N ASP A 106 -4.14 -13.43 13.48
CA ASP A 106 -4.07 -13.89 14.87
C ASP A 106 -2.89 -14.82 15.15
N ALA A 107 -2.52 -15.68 14.19
CA ALA A 107 -1.34 -16.54 14.31
C ALA A 107 -0.02 -15.74 14.43
N LEU A 108 -0.01 -14.46 14.05
CA LEU A 108 1.15 -13.56 14.20
C LEU A 108 1.26 -12.92 15.59
N ARG A 109 0.34 -13.18 16.54
CA ARG A 109 0.40 -12.59 17.89
C ARG A 109 1.75 -12.79 18.60
N SER A 110 2.42 -13.92 18.36
CA SER A 110 3.77 -14.21 18.88
C SER A 110 4.88 -13.34 18.26
N GLN A 111 4.59 -12.61 17.18
CA GLN A 111 5.50 -11.77 16.42
C GLN A 111 4.97 -10.32 16.37
N PRO A 112 5.13 -9.53 17.45
CA PRO A 112 4.38 -8.29 17.68
C PRO A 112 4.56 -7.25 16.57
N ARG A 113 5.77 -7.12 16.01
CA ARG A 113 6.04 -6.20 14.88
C ARG A 113 5.24 -6.56 13.64
N ARG A 114 5.10 -7.86 13.34
CA ARG A 114 4.37 -8.35 12.16
C ARG A 114 2.87 -8.28 12.39
N HIS A 115 2.42 -8.64 13.59
CA HIS A 115 1.03 -8.50 14.01
C HIS A 115 0.56 -7.05 13.88
N GLN A 116 1.29 -6.10 14.48
CA GLN A 116 0.93 -4.68 14.46
C GLN A 116 0.95 -4.10 13.04
N ALA A 117 1.84 -4.57 12.16
CA ALA A 117 1.85 -4.16 10.77
C ALA A 117 0.59 -4.60 10.00
N CYS A 118 0.05 -5.78 10.31
CA CYS A 118 -1.21 -6.27 9.75
C CYS A 118 -2.42 -5.54 10.35
N LEU A 119 -2.44 -5.31 11.66
CA LEU A 119 -3.49 -4.52 12.32
C LEU A 119 -3.60 -3.12 11.72
N ARG A 120 -2.48 -2.38 11.60
CA ARG A 120 -2.47 -1.05 10.98
C ARG A 120 -2.98 -1.06 9.53
N ALA A 121 -2.72 -2.15 8.81
CA ALA A 121 -3.21 -2.30 7.44
C ALA A 121 -4.73 -2.53 7.39
N LEU A 122 -5.25 -3.38 8.28
CA LEU A 122 -6.69 -3.62 8.44
C LEU A 122 -7.43 -2.37 8.95
N GLU A 123 -6.88 -1.63 9.92
CA GLU A 123 -7.43 -0.36 10.41
C GLU A 123 -7.51 0.68 9.28
N ALA A 124 -6.50 0.74 8.42
CA ALA A 124 -6.52 1.64 7.28
C ALA A 124 -7.58 1.21 6.25
N ALA A 125 -7.77 -0.09 6.04
CA ALA A 125 -8.83 -0.62 5.17
C ALA A 125 -10.24 -0.39 5.75
N SER A 126 -10.40 -0.52 7.07
CA SER A 126 -11.65 -0.25 7.80
C SER A 126 -12.01 1.23 7.73
N ARG A 127 -11.07 2.15 7.98
CA ARG A 127 -11.30 3.60 7.83
C ARG A 127 -11.74 3.98 6.43
N GLU A 128 -11.04 3.48 5.42
CA GLU A 128 -11.38 3.73 4.03
C GLU A 128 -12.78 3.19 3.70
N LEU A 129 -13.18 2.06 4.27
CA LEU A 129 -14.51 1.52 4.11
C LEU A 129 -15.56 2.39 4.83
N MET A 130 -15.30 2.87 6.05
CA MET A 130 -16.19 3.78 6.78
C MET A 130 -16.35 5.14 6.10
N GLU A 131 -15.30 5.67 5.45
CA GLU A 131 -15.37 6.92 4.69
C GLU A 131 -16.29 6.80 3.46
N ASN A 132 -16.38 5.61 2.86
CA ASN A 132 -17.13 5.37 1.63
C ASN A 132 -18.52 4.74 1.86
N ALA A 133 -18.76 4.12 3.02
CA ALA A 133 -20.00 3.41 3.32
C ALA A 133 -21.01 4.29 4.06
N LYS A 134 -22.28 4.28 3.62
CA LYS A 134 -23.39 4.90 4.37
C LYS A 134 -23.74 4.12 5.64
N THR A 135 -23.55 2.80 5.63
CA THR A 135 -23.82 1.90 6.77
C THR A 135 -22.98 0.64 6.60
N LEU A 136 -22.30 0.20 7.67
CA LEU A 136 -21.55 -1.06 7.68
C LEU A 136 -22.49 -2.25 7.77
N GLN A 137 -22.24 -3.30 7.00
CA GLN A 137 -23.04 -4.53 7.04
C GLN A 137 -22.19 -5.81 6.97
N GLY A 138 -22.71 -6.90 7.54
CA GLY A 138 -22.09 -8.23 7.45
C GLY A 138 -20.63 -8.25 7.92
N ASN A 139 -19.74 -8.70 7.04
CA ASN A 139 -18.31 -8.82 7.35
C ASN A 139 -17.60 -7.47 7.59
N GLU A 140 -18.15 -6.36 7.12
CA GLU A 140 -17.63 -5.03 7.40
C GLU A 140 -17.76 -4.68 8.88
N LEU A 141 -18.92 -4.99 9.47
CA LEU A 141 -19.16 -4.84 10.91
C LEU A 141 -18.30 -5.82 11.71
N ARG A 142 -18.16 -7.06 11.23
CA ARG A 142 -17.30 -8.08 11.86
C ARG A 142 -15.84 -7.63 11.87
N LEU A 143 -15.33 -7.03 10.79
CA LEU A 143 -13.97 -6.49 10.75
C LEU A 143 -13.77 -5.42 11.81
N ASN A 144 -14.72 -4.49 11.94
CA ASN A 144 -14.61 -3.41 12.92
C ASN A 144 -14.60 -3.95 14.36
N ASN A 145 -15.54 -4.83 14.69
CA ASN A 145 -15.61 -5.45 16.03
C ASN A 145 -14.37 -6.30 16.32
N TRP A 146 -13.85 -7.04 15.32
CA TRP A 146 -12.64 -7.83 15.49
C TRP A 146 -11.43 -6.92 15.79
N LEU A 147 -11.29 -5.78 15.10
CA LEU A 147 -10.21 -4.83 15.34
C LEU A 147 -10.24 -4.24 16.76
N GLU A 148 -11.41 -3.97 17.31
CA GLU A 148 -11.56 -3.51 18.70
C GLU A 148 -11.05 -4.57 19.69
N THR A 149 -11.35 -5.85 19.44
CA THR A 149 -10.86 -6.94 20.31
C THR A 149 -9.38 -7.27 20.13
N ALA A 150 -8.81 -7.07 18.94
CA ALA A 150 -7.44 -7.43 18.63
C ALA A 150 -6.40 -6.43 19.15
N GLN A 151 -6.84 -5.27 19.65
CA GLN A 151 -6.01 -4.24 20.26
C GLN A 151 -5.73 -4.48 21.76
N HIS A 152 -6.44 -5.42 22.39
CA HIS A 152 -6.31 -5.82 23.80
C HIS A 152 -5.70 -7.21 23.96
#